data_AF-A0A258QCM0-F1
#
_entry.id   AF-A0A258QCM0-F1
#
_cell.length_a   1.000
_cell.length_b   1.000
_cell.length_c   1.000
_cell.angle_alpha   90.00
_cell.angle_beta   90.00
_cell.angle_gamma   90.00
#
_symmetry.space_group_name_H-M   'P 1'
#
loop_
_entity.id
_entity.type
_entity.pdbx_description
1 polymer ?
#
loop_
_entity_poly.entity_id
_entity_poly.type
_entity_poly.pdbx_seq_one_letter_code
_entity_poly.pdbx_strand_id
1 'polypeptide(L)'
;MPILRFIPSLWFALALSLLALGSWQTASANDKAIEAVGGNPLAKHHIVLQETESDLQRQTLLLNVAGNLLKAYGDNVDIEVVAFGPGITLLFANNEHAKRIEAMSQQGVRFSACMNALKNATERLGH
;
A
#
# COMPACT_ATOMS: atom_id res chain seq x y z
N MET A 1 32.82 -37.40 -49.58
CA MET A 1 31.56 -36.78 -49.10
C MET A 1 31.85 -35.87 -47.90
N PRO A 2 32.06 -34.56 -48.09
CA PRO A 2 32.33 -33.61 -47.01
C PRO A 2 31.11 -32.68 -46.84
N ILE A 3 30.14 -33.01 -45.98
CA ILE A 3 28.96 -32.15 -45.79
C ILE A 3 28.62 -31.90 -44.30
N LEU A 4 29.30 -32.52 -43.34
CA LEU A 4 28.84 -32.50 -41.94
C LEU A 4 29.85 -31.93 -40.93
N ARG A 5 30.31 -30.68 -41.10
CA ARG A 5 31.19 -30.00 -40.10
C ARG A 5 30.90 -28.50 -39.87
N PHE A 6 29.69 -27.99 -40.11
CA PHE A 6 29.43 -26.54 -40.00
C PHE A 6 28.13 -26.10 -39.30
N ILE A 7 27.50 -26.96 -38.49
CA ILE A 7 26.20 -26.68 -37.82
C ILE A 7 26.26 -26.44 -36.28
N PRO A 8 27.37 -26.50 -35.50
CA PRO A 8 27.24 -26.38 -34.03
C PRO A 8 27.02 -24.94 -33.51
N SER A 9 27.43 -23.91 -34.25
CA SER A 9 27.45 -22.53 -33.74
C SER A 9 26.06 -21.87 -33.70
N LEU A 10 25.15 -22.23 -34.61
CA LEU A 10 23.81 -21.64 -34.68
C LEU A 10 22.88 -22.13 -33.58
N TRP A 11 23.05 -23.39 -33.14
CA TRP A 11 22.30 -23.98 -32.02
C TRP A 11 22.76 -23.45 -30.67
N PHE A 12 24.07 -23.18 -30.52
CA PHE A 12 24.63 -22.58 -29.31
C PHE A 12 24.17 -21.12 -29.12
N ALA A 13 24.08 -20.34 -30.21
CA ALA A 13 23.60 -18.95 -30.14
C ALA A 13 22.11 -18.86 -29.77
N LEU A 14 21.27 -19.77 -30.29
CA LEU A 14 19.84 -19.80 -30.00
C LEU A 14 19.55 -20.23 -28.55
N ALA A 15 20.31 -21.19 -28.02
CA ALA A 15 20.18 -21.62 -26.63
C ALA A 15 20.55 -20.51 -25.63
N LEU A 16 21.56 -19.68 -25.95
CA LEU A 16 21.99 -18.57 -25.10
C LEU A 16 20.96 -17.42 -25.08
N SER A 17 20.24 -17.19 -26.19
CA SER A 17 19.15 -16.21 -26.23
C SER A 17 17.90 -16.62 -25.43
N LEU A 18 17.64 -17.93 -25.25
CA LEU A 18 16.52 -18.42 -24.45
C LEU A 18 16.78 -18.32 -22.93
N LEU A 19 18.04 -18.41 -22.48
CA LEU A 19 18.42 -18.22 -21.07
C LEU A 19 18.30 -16.75 -20.61
N ALA A 20 18.46 -15.79 -21.52
CA ALA A 20 18.27 -14.36 -21.21
C ALA A 20 16.79 -13.96 -21.03
N LEU A 21 15.84 -14.77 -21.51
CA LEU A 21 14.40 -14.54 -21.39
C LEU A 21 13.76 -15.29 -20.20
N GLY A 22 14.51 -16.16 -19.50
CA GLY A 22 13.98 -17.00 -18.42
C GLY A 22 14.12 -16.42 -17.01
N SER A 23 14.75 -15.26 -16.85
CA SER A 23 14.98 -14.61 -15.56
C SER A 23 14.06 -13.39 -15.37
N TRP A 24 12.77 -13.54 -15.69
CA TRP A 24 11.78 -12.54 -15.32
C TRP A 24 11.37 -12.79 -13.87
N GLN A 25 11.51 -11.76 -13.04
CA GLN A 25 11.55 -11.82 -11.59
C GLN A 25 10.36 -12.58 -10.97
N THR A 26 10.64 -13.44 -9.99
CA THR A 26 9.62 -13.93 -9.05
C THR A 26 9.34 -12.84 -8.02
N ALA A 27 8.23 -12.11 -8.17
CA ALA A 27 7.74 -11.22 -7.11
C ALA A 27 7.60 -11.99 -5.79
N SER A 28 8.00 -11.39 -4.67
CA SER A 28 7.97 -12.04 -3.36
C SER A 28 6.53 -12.36 -2.95
N ALA A 29 6.34 -13.42 -2.17
CA ALA A 29 5.01 -13.75 -1.61
C ALA A 29 4.44 -12.59 -0.76
N ASN A 30 5.32 -11.80 -0.13
CA ASN A 30 4.93 -10.62 0.63
C ASN A 30 4.42 -9.50 -0.28
N ASP A 31 5.03 -9.28 -1.45
CA ASP A 31 4.62 -8.22 -2.39
C ASP A 31 3.18 -8.45 -2.85
N LYS A 32 2.84 -9.71 -3.16
CA LYS A 32 1.47 -10.10 -3.52
C LYS A 32 0.48 -9.86 -2.38
N ALA A 33 0.87 -10.12 -1.13
CA ALA A 33 0.01 -9.91 0.02
C ALA A 33 -0.22 -8.41 0.31
N ILE A 34 0.82 -7.59 0.15
CA ILE A 34 0.75 -6.13 0.29
C ILE A 34 -0.14 -5.54 -0.81
N GLU A 35 0.06 -5.94 -2.06
CA GLU A 35 -0.76 -5.48 -3.18
C GLU A 35 -2.23 -5.91 -3.03
N ALA A 36 -2.50 -7.11 -2.49
CA ALA A 36 -3.85 -7.60 -2.25
C ALA A 36 -4.66 -6.74 -1.26
N VAL A 37 -4.00 -6.00 -0.38
CA VAL A 37 -4.64 -5.03 0.53
C VAL A 37 -4.55 -3.58 0.04
N GLY A 38 -4.09 -3.37 -1.20
CA GLY A 38 -3.93 -2.03 -1.79
C GLY A 38 -2.67 -1.29 -1.32
N GLY A 39 -1.73 -2.01 -0.70
CA GLY A 39 -0.42 -1.50 -0.28
C GLY A 39 0.54 -1.25 -1.44
N ASN A 40 1.56 -0.42 -1.20
CA ASN A 40 2.66 -0.23 -2.15
C ASN A 40 3.77 -1.26 -1.90
N PRO A 41 3.91 -2.33 -2.71
CA PRO A 41 4.95 -3.35 -2.51
C PRO A 41 6.38 -2.84 -2.77
N LEU A 42 6.54 -1.66 -3.38
CA LEU A 42 7.85 -1.06 -3.63
C LEU A 42 8.39 -0.27 -2.44
N ALA A 43 7.53 0.05 -1.47
CA ALA A 43 7.96 0.72 -0.25
C ALA A 43 8.86 -0.21 0.59
N LYS A 44 9.85 0.37 1.27
CA LYS A 44 10.72 -0.38 2.18
C LYS A 44 10.12 -0.55 3.57
N HIS A 45 9.27 0.39 3.96
CA HIS A 45 8.62 0.43 5.26
C HIS A 45 7.10 0.35 5.07
N HIS A 46 6.44 -0.51 5.83
CA HIS A 46 4.97 -0.62 5.84
C HIS A 46 4.48 -0.38 7.26
N ILE A 47 3.65 0.64 7.44
CA ILE A 47 3.20 1.10 8.75
C ILE A 47 1.69 1.22 8.76
N VAL A 48 1.07 0.56 9.73
CA VAL A 48 -0.35 0.70 10.04
C VAL A 48 -0.51 1.52 11.31
N LEU A 49 -1.23 2.62 11.22
CA LEU A 49 -1.63 3.46 12.35
C LEU A 49 -3.10 3.20 12.66
N GLN A 50 -3.42 3.03 13.94
CA GLN A 50 -4.78 2.72 14.37
C GLN A 50 -5.42 3.92 15.06
N GLU A 51 -6.61 4.30 14.62
CA GLU A 51 -7.46 5.28 15.29
C GLU A 51 -8.66 4.57 15.92
N THR A 52 -8.82 4.75 17.23
CA THR A 52 -9.87 4.10 18.03
C THR A 52 -10.67 5.08 18.87
N GLU A 53 -10.21 6.31 18.99
CA GLU A 53 -10.81 7.35 19.83
C GLU A 53 -11.49 8.42 18.97
N SER A 54 -12.61 8.95 19.44
CA SER A 54 -13.30 10.06 18.77
C SER A 54 -12.74 11.44 19.15
N ASP A 55 -11.71 11.48 20.00
CA ASP A 55 -11.10 12.72 20.49
C ASP A 55 -10.26 13.41 19.40
N LEU A 56 -10.50 14.72 19.22
CA LEU A 56 -9.84 15.51 18.17
C LEU A 56 -8.34 15.72 18.42
N GLN A 57 -7.89 15.75 19.67
CA GLN A 57 -6.46 15.90 19.97
C GLN A 57 -5.72 14.60 19.65
N ARG A 58 -6.31 13.45 19.95
CA ARG A 58 -5.79 12.12 19.57
C ARG A 58 -5.69 11.97 18.06
N GLN A 59 -6.76 12.32 17.34
CA GLN A 59 -6.78 12.33 15.88
C GLN A 59 -5.70 13.25 15.31
N THR A 60 -5.54 14.46 15.86
CA THR A 60 -4.48 15.39 15.48
C THR A 60 -3.09 14.77 15.67
N LEU A 61 -2.86 14.12 16.80
CA LEU A 61 -1.60 13.45 17.10
C LEU A 61 -1.30 12.32 16.10
N LEU A 62 -2.29 11.47 15.81
CA LEU A 62 -2.16 10.40 14.83
C LEU A 62 -1.80 10.95 13.45
N LEU A 63 -2.48 12.00 12.99
CA LEU A 63 -2.19 12.64 11.71
C LEU A 63 -0.81 13.35 11.73
N ASN A 64 -0.35 13.84 12.88
CA ASN A 64 1.01 14.37 13.02
C ASN A 64 2.06 13.27 12.86
N VAL A 65 1.84 12.10 13.45
CA VAL A 65 2.70 10.92 13.28
C VAL A 65 2.76 10.51 11.81
N ALA A 66 1.61 10.38 11.14
CA ALA A 66 1.56 10.07 9.71
C ALA A 66 2.36 11.08 8.87
N GLY A 67 2.17 12.39 9.12
CA GLY A 67 2.93 13.44 8.45
C GLY A 67 4.44 13.40 8.72
N ASN A 68 4.85 13.01 9.93
CA ASN A 68 6.26 12.86 10.27
C ASN A 68 6.90 11.66 9.56
N LEU A 69 6.16 10.55 9.42
CA LEU A 69 6.60 9.38 8.67
C LEU A 69 6.79 9.70 7.19
N LEU A 70 5.84 10.40 6.56
CA LEU A 70 5.97 10.89 5.19
C LEU A 70 7.22 11.76 5.02
N LYS A 71 7.47 12.70 5.93
CA LYS A 71 8.65 13.57 5.88
C LYS A 71 9.96 12.80 6.06
N ALA A 72 9.97 11.78 6.91
CA ALA A 72 11.17 11.02 7.23
C ALA A 72 11.55 10.04 6.10
N TYR A 73 10.56 9.40 5.47
CA TYR A 73 10.79 8.29 4.55
C TYR A 73 10.45 8.60 3.09
N GLY A 74 9.64 9.63 2.82
CA GLY A 74 9.16 9.97 1.47
C GLY A 74 8.45 8.79 0.82
N ASP A 75 8.79 8.50 -0.43
CA ASP A 75 8.18 7.40 -1.20
C ASP A 75 8.59 6.00 -0.73
N ASN A 76 9.51 5.88 0.25
CA ASN A 76 9.95 4.59 0.79
C ASN A 76 9.04 4.05 1.89
N VAL A 77 7.95 4.74 2.26
CA VAL A 77 7.00 4.28 3.27
C VAL A 77 5.59 4.11 2.68
N ASP A 78 4.97 3.00 3.03
CA ASP A 78 3.57 2.70 2.81
C ASP A 78 2.82 2.88 4.12
N ILE A 79 1.91 3.86 4.18
CA ILE A 79 1.18 4.22 5.40
C ILE A 79 -0.30 3.94 5.22
N GLU A 80 -0.87 3.20 6.16
CA GLU A 80 -2.31 2.98 6.27
C GLU A 80 -2.81 3.42 7.64
N VAL A 81 -3.82 4.28 7.66
CA VAL A 81 -4.55 4.66 8.86
C VAL A 81 -5.85 3.88 8.90
N VAL A 82 -6.02 3.02 9.90
CA VAL A 82 -7.23 2.21 10.09
C VAL A 82 -8.05 2.79 11.23
N ALA A 83 -9.26 3.26 10.91
CA ALA A 83 -10.20 3.80 11.87
C ALA A 83 -11.31 2.79 12.21
N PHE A 84 -11.53 2.55 13.49
CA PHE A 84 -12.57 1.64 13.97
C PHE A 84 -13.12 2.03 15.34
N GLY A 85 -14.24 1.42 15.73
CA GLY A 85 -14.93 1.77 16.98
C GLY A 85 -15.34 3.25 17.00
N PRO A 86 -15.16 3.96 18.12
CA PRO A 86 -15.37 5.41 18.19
C PRO A 86 -14.51 6.21 17.20
N GLY A 87 -13.30 5.72 16.87
CA GLY A 87 -12.38 6.37 15.94
C GLY A 87 -12.88 6.50 14.50
N ILE A 88 -13.95 5.81 14.13
CA ILE A 88 -14.57 5.91 12.79
C ILE A 88 -14.97 7.36 12.46
N THR A 89 -15.21 8.19 13.47
CA THR A 89 -15.53 9.61 13.32
C THR A 89 -14.43 10.41 12.60
N LEU A 90 -13.18 9.93 12.60
CA LEU A 90 -12.09 10.54 11.86
C LEU A 90 -12.42 10.64 10.35
N LEU A 91 -13.11 9.63 9.82
CA LEU A 91 -13.39 9.49 8.38
C LEU A 91 -14.77 10.04 7.98
N PHE A 92 -15.46 10.74 8.88
CA PHE A 92 -16.72 11.39 8.53
C PHE A 92 -16.48 12.65 7.69
N ALA A 93 -17.38 12.90 6.73
CA ALA A 93 -17.27 14.05 5.82
C ALA A 93 -17.25 15.41 6.53
N ASN A 94 -17.85 15.51 7.72
CA ASN A 94 -17.90 16.72 8.54
C ASN A 94 -16.81 16.78 9.63
N ASN A 95 -15.82 15.88 9.62
CA ASN A 95 -14.71 15.93 10.57
C ASN A 95 -13.83 17.18 10.33
N GLU A 96 -13.32 17.79 11.39
CA GLU A 96 -12.44 18.98 11.32
C GLU A 96 -11.16 18.73 10.51
N HIS A 97 -10.71 17.47 10.42
CA HIS A 97 -9.52 17.06 9.70
C HIS A 97 -9.80 16.60 8.26
N ALA A 98 -11.03 16.67 7.75
CA ALA A 98 -11.39 16.15 6.42
C ALA A 98 -10.45 16.64 5.30
N LYS A 99 -10.15 17.95 5.25
CA LYS A 99 -9.21 18.53 4.27
C LYS A 99 -7.78 18.01 4.42
N ARG A 100 -7.35 17.76 5.66
CA ARG A 100 -6.01 17.25 5.96
C ARG A 100 -5.88 15.78 5.55
N ILE A 101 -6.91 14.99 5.81
CA ILE A 101 -7.01 13.58 5.38
C ILE A 101 -6.97 13.50 3.86
N GLU A 102 -7.74 14.33 3.16
CA GLU A 102 -7.73 14.39 1.69
C GLU A 102 -6.34 14.72 1.15
N ALA A 103 -5.68 15.76 1.70
CA ALA A 103 -4.33 16.13 1.30
C ALA A 103 -3.30 15.01 1.55
N MET A 104 -3.40 14.30 2.68
CA MET A 104 -2.55 13.14 2.98
C MET A 104 -2.83 11.95 2.07
N SER A 105 -4.09 11.74 1.69
CA SER A 105 -4.47 10.70 0.73
C SER A 105 -3.87 10.95 -0.65
N GLN A 106 -3.85 12.21 -1.09
CA GLN A 106 -3.15 12.61 -2.32
C GLN A 106 -1.62 12.40 -2.24
N GLN A 107 -1.06 12.39 -1.02
CA GLN A 107 0.35 12.07 -0.76
C GLN A 107 0.62 10.57 -0.58
N GLY A 108 -0.40 9.71 -0.79
CA GLY A 108 -0.25 8.26 -0.75
C GLY A 108 -0.60 7.60 0.60
N VAL A 109 -1.09 8.34 1.59
CA VAL A 109 -1.60 7.74 2.84
C VAL A 109 -2.95 7.10 2.59
N ARG A 110 -3.11 5.82 2.90
CA ARG A 110 -4.41 5.15 2.84
C ARG A 110 -5.18 5.36 4.12
N PHE A 111 -6.49 5.55 3.99
CA PHE A 111 -7.41 5.60 5.11
C PHE A 111 -8.46 4.51 4.95
N SER A 112 -8.49 3.59 5.91
CA SER A 112 -9.34 2.41 5.90
C SER A 112 -10.36 2.48 7.03
N ALA A 113 -11.63 2.29 6.70
CA ALA A 113 -12.74 2.27 7.64
C ALA A 113 -13.13 0.83 7.96
N CYS A 114 -13.29 0.49 9.25
CA CYS A 114 -13.89 -0.78 9.61
C CYS A 114 -15.38 -0.81 9.20
N MET A 115 -15.74 -1.72 8.30
CA MET A 115 -17.11 -1.84 7.77
C MET A 115 -18.17 -2.04 8.86
N ASN A 116 -17.87 -2.84 9.87
CA ASN A 116 -18.78 -3.08 11.00
C ASN A 116 -18.96 -1.82 11.86
N ALA A 117 -17.88 -1.07 12.09
CA ALA A 117 -17.93 0.17 12.83
C ALA A 117 -18.74 1.24 12.07
N LEU A 118 -18.52 1.34 10.75
CA LEU A 118 -19.28 2.23 9.89
C LEU A 118 -20.76 1.89 9.92
N LYS A 119 -21.12 0.61 9.73
CA LYS A 119 -22.51 0.14 9.81
C LYS A 119 -23.17 0.53 11.14
N ASN A 120 -22.52 0.22 12.26
CA ASN A 120 -23.03 0.56 13.60
C ASN A 120 -23.16 2.08 13.80
N ALA A 121 -22.25 2.87 13.24
CA ALA A 121 -22.34 4.33 13.31
C ALA A 121 -23.52 4.85 12.49
N THR A 122 -23.72 4.35 11.26
CA THR A 122 -24.86 4.69 10.39
C THR A 122 -26.19 4.40 11.08
N GLU A 123 -26.34 3.20 11.67
CA GLU A 123 -27.55 2.80 12.41
C GLU A 123 -27.84 3.74 13.59
N ARG A 124 -26.80 4.16 14.34
CA ARG A 124 -26.94 5.08 15.48
C ARG A 124 -27.28 6.51 15.07
N LEU A 125 -26.89 6.92 13.86
CA LEU A 125 -27.18 8.25 13.31
C LEU A 125 -28.52 8.32 12.57
N GLY A 126 -29.19 7.18 12.38
CA GLY A 126 -30.53 7.12 11.77
C GLY A 126 -30.52 7.22 10.25
N HIS A 127 -29.44 6.75 9.62
CA HIS A 127 -29.28 6.66 8.16
C HIS A 127 -29.49 5.24 7.64
#